data_AF-A0A1L7SUD4-F1
#
_entry.id   AF-A0A1L7SUD4-F1
#
_cell.length_a   1.000
_cell.length_b   1.000
_cell.length_c   1.000
_cell.angle_alpha   90.00
_cell.angle_beta   90.00
_cell.angle_gamma   90.00
#
_symmetry.space_group_name_H-M   'P 1'
#
loop_
_entity.id
_entity.type
_entity.pdbx_description
1 polymer ?
#
loop_
_entity_poly.entity_id
_entity_poly.type
_entity_poly.pdbx_seq_one_letter_code
_entity_poly.pdbx_strand_id
1 'polypeptide(L)'
;MRFSIFTLVALVSASSASLVRRVDVNVPAMTNADGVVVPFDTAGVVQPAKKRDLEQKKRDLAQRKRHISRKRRAVSQEKQQQQQKQ
;
A
#
# COMPACT_ATOMS: atom_id res chain seq x y z
N MET A 1 56.40 20.38 -18.49
CA MET A 1 55.38 20.17 -17.43
C MET A 1 55.81 18.99 -16.58
N ARG A 2 56.02 19.18 -15.27
CA ARG A 2 56.49 18.10 -14.38
C ARG A 2 55.28 17.45 -13.71
N PHE A 3 54.81 16.34 -14.26
CA PHE A 3 53.81 15.50 -13.60
C PHE A 3 54.51 14.73 -12.48
N SER A 4 54.13 15.02 -11.24
CA SER A 4 54.71 14.37 -10.06
C SER A 4 53.93 13.10 -9.73
N ILE A 5 54.62 12.08 -9.20
CA ILE A 5 53.98 10.84 -8.73
C ILE A 5 52.92 11.16 -7.67
N PHE A 6 53.14 12.20 -6.86
CA PHE A 6 52.15 12.71 -5.91
C PHE A 6 50.85 13.17 -6.59
N THR A 7 50.93 13.75 -7.78
CA THR A 7 49.76 14.18 -8.56
C THR A 7 48.95 12.96 -9.04
N LEU A 8 49.66 11.89 -9.43
CA LEU A 8 49.06 10.65 -9.88
C LEU A 8 48.41 9.88 -8.72
N VAL A 9 49.08 9.80 -7.58
CA VAL A 9 48.54 9.21 -6.34
C VAL A 9 47.31 9.98 -5.85
N ALA A 10 47.36 11.32 -5.85
CA ALA A 10 46.22 12.15 -5.47
C ALA A 10 45.01 11.94 -6.40
N LEU A 11 45.25 11.81 -7.70
CA LEU A 11 44.20 11.57 -8.70
C LEU A 11 43.54 10.19 -8.55
N VAL A 12 44.34 9.15 -8.30
CA VAL A 12 43.85 7.77 -8.07
C VAL A 12 43.07 7.67 -6.76
N SER A 13 43.56 8.30 -5.68
CA SER A 13 42.85 8.36 -4.40
C SER A 13 41.53 9.13 -4.49
N ALA A 14 41.48 10.26 -5.21
CA ALA A 14 40.25 11.02 -5.42
C ALA A 14 39.19 10.22 -6.20
N SER A 15 39.62 9.41 -7.18
CA SER A 15 38.71 8.56 -7.97
C SER A 15 38.09 7.42 -7.14
N SER A 16 38.78 6.95 -6.10
CA SER A 16 38.34 5.83 -5.27
C SER A 16 37.32 6.25 -4.20
N ALA A 17 37.24 7.54 -3.87
CA ALA A 17 36.35 8.06 -2.82
C ALA A 17 34.89 8.26 -3.27
N SER A 18 34.61 8.26 -4.59
CA SER A 18 33.30 8.65 -5.11
C SER A 18 32.24 7.54 -5.17
N LEU A 19 32.54 6.30 -4.76
CA LEU A 19 31.65 5.16 -5.00
C LEU A 19 31.11 4.47 -3.75
N VAL A 20 31.05 5.17 -2.61
CA VAL A 20 30.28 4.65 -1.46
C VAL A 20 28.83 5.04 -1.63
N ARG A 21 28.09 4.31 -2.47
CA ARG A 21 26.63 4.37 -2.48
C ARG A 21 26.13 3.85 -1.14
N ARG A 22 25.69 4.76 -0.26
CA ARG A 22 25.01 4.40 0.98
C ARG A 22 23.68 3.76 0.62
N VAL A 23 23.60 2.45 0.77
CA VAL A 23 22.35 1.69 0.62
C VAL A 23 21.61 1.80 1.96
N ASP A 24 20.46 2.46 1.95
CA ASP A 24 19.57 2.47 3.10
C ASP A 24 18.95 1.07 3.25
N VAL A 25 19.43 0.32 4.24
CA VAL A 25 18.98 -1.05 4.54
C VAL A 25 17.59 -1.09 5.16
N ASN A 26 17.01 0.06 5.53
CA ASN A 26 15.69 0.13 6.14
C ASN A 26 14.56 0.14 5.09
N VAL A 27 14.89 0.27 3.80
CA VAL A 27 13.92 0.24 2.71
C VAL A 27 13.97 -1.12 2.02
N PRO A 28 12.84 -1.83 1.85
CA PRO A 28 12.79 -3.04 1.05
C PRO A 28 13.26 -2.75 -0.37
N ALA A 29 14.33 -3.42 -0.80
CA ALA A 29 14.96 -3.23 -2.10
C ALA A 29 15.27 -4.58 -2.75
N MET A 30 15.31 -4.61 -4.08
CA MET A 30 15.60 -5.77 -4.92
C MET A 30 16.81 -5.47 -5.80
N THR A 31 17.57 -6.50 -6.18
CA THR A 31 18.67 -6.35 -7.13
C THR A 31 18.19 -6.71 -8.54
N ASN A 32 18.36 -5.81 -9.51
CA ASN A 32 18.01 -6.05 -10.91
C ASN A 32 19.00 -7.02 -11.58
N ALA A 33 18.69 -7.48 -12.79
CA ALA A 33 19.56 -8.34 -13.60
C ALA A 33 20.97 -7.73 -13.82
N ASP A 34 21.07 -6.40 -13.84
CA ASP A 34 22.32 -5.65 -13.99
C ASP A 34 23.08 -5.46 -12.67
N GLY A 35 22.63 -6.08 -11.56
CA GLY A 35 23.28 -5.98 -10.26
C GLY A 35 23.00 -4.68 -9.49
N VAL A 36 22.07 -3.85 -9.96
CA VAL A 36 21.73 -2.57 -9.32
C VAL A 36 20.62 -2.75 -8.27
N VAL A 37 20.83 -2.21 -7.08
CA VAL A 37 19.82 -2.17 -6.01
C VAL A 37 18.74 -1.13 -6.34
N VAL A 38 17.51 -1.58 -6.51
CA VAL A 38 16.33 -0.75 -6.80
C VAL A 38 15.28 -0.90 -5.68
N PRO A 39 14.52 0.17 -5.37
CA PRO A 39 13.44 0.08 -4.39
C PRO A 39 12.35 -0.88 -4.87
N PHE A 40 11.77 -1.62 -3.92
CA PHE A 40 10.69 -2.56 -4.22
C PHE A 40 9.40 -1.80 -4.55
N ASP A 41 8.97 -1.84 -5.82
CA ASP A 41 7.72 -1.21 -6.25
C ASP A 41 6.51 -2.03 -5.77
N THR A 42 5.84 -1.52 -4.75
CA THR A 42 4.63 -2.13 -4.18
C THR A 42 3.36 -1.82 -4.98
N ALA A 43 3.42 -0.97 -6.02
CA ALA A 43 2.24 -0.58 -6.79
C ALA A 43 1.62 -1.76 -7.57
N GLY A 44 2.43 -2.74 -7.98
CA GLY A 44 1.98 -3.93 -8.71
C GLY A 44 1.61 -5.13 -7.84
N VAL A 45 1.96 -5.11 -6.55
CA VAL A 45 1.71 -6.23 -5.63
C VAL A 45 0.32 -6.03 -5.00
N VAL A 46 -0.63 -6.90 -5.38
CA VAL A 46 -1.99 -6.89 -4.82
C VAL A 46 -1.91 -7.10 -3.30
N GLN A 47 -1.94 -5.99 -2.55
CA GLN A 47 -1.89 -6.04 -1.10
C GLN A 47 -3.16 -6.70 -0.55
N PRO A 48 -3.06 -7.82 0.19
CA PRO A 48 -4.23 -8.54 0.72
C PRO A 48 -5.02 -7.73 1.76
N ALA A 49 -4.44 -6.66 2.30
CA ALA A 49 -5.10 -5.76 3.26
C ALA A 49 -6.33 -5.05 2.67
N LYS A 50 -6.24 -4.57 1.41
CA LYS A 50 -7.33 -3.82 0.76
C LYS A 50 -8.58 -4.68 0.50
N LYS A 51 -8.45 -6.00 0.43
CA LYS A 51 -9.57 -6.92 0.21
C LYS A 51 -10.41 -7.14 1.48
N ARG A 52 -9.78 -7.11 2.67
CA ARG A 52 -10.47 -7.30 3.95
C ARG A 52 -11.43 -6.16 4.28
N ASP A 53 -11.00 -4.91 4.06
CA ASP A 53 -11.86 -3.73 4.27
C ASP A 53 -13.09 -3.72 3.34
N LEU A 54 -12.92 -4.18 2.11
CA LEU A 54 -13.98 -4.18 1.11
C LEU A 54 -15.02 -5.26 1.40
N GLU A 55 -14.59 -6.45 1.85
CA GLU A 55 -15.46 -7.51 2.36
C GLU A 55 -16.25 -7.05 3.59
N GLN A 56 -15.58 -6.41 4.56
CA GLN A 56 -16.22 -5.93 5.78
C GLN A 56 -17.27 -4.86 5.47
N LYS A 57 -16.95 -3.91 4.60
CA LYS A 57 -17.89 -2.86 4.15
C LYS A 57 -19.11 -3.44 3.42
N LYS A 58 -18.93 -4.52 2.64
CA LYS A 58 -20.05 -5.24 1.99
C LYS A 58 -20.96 -5.91 3.01
N ARG A 59 -20.39 -6.54 4.04
CA ARG A 59 -21.15 -7.20 5.12
C ARG A 59 -21.97 -6.20 5.93
N ASP A 60 -21.37 -5.07 6.31
CA ASP A 60 -22.06 -4.01 7.06
C ASP A 60 -23.23 -3.43 6.27
N LEU A 61 -23.02 -3.19 4.97
CA LEU A 61 -24.07 -2.65 4.09
C LEU A 61 -25.22 -3.66 3.89
N ALA A 62 -24.89 -4.96 3.79
CA ALA A 62 -25.90 -6.01 3.73
C ALA A 62 -26.71 -6.13 5.03
N GLN A 63 -26.06 -6.02 6.19
CA GLN A 63 -26.75 -6.02 7.48
C GLN A 63 -27.68 -4.81 7.62
N ARG A 64 -27.22 -3.61 7.24
CA ARG A 64 -28.03 -2.39 7.30
C ARG A 64 -29.28 -2.49 6.42
N LYS A 65 -29.16 -3.04 5.20
CA LYS A 65 -30.31 -3.29 4.31
C LYS A 65 -31.33 -4.25 4.92
N ARG A 66 -30.88 -5.34 5.56
CA ARG A 66 -31.78 -6.28 6.25
C ARG A 66 -32.52 -5.61 7.40
N HIS A 67 -31.83 -4.80 8.20
CA HIS A 67 -32.45 -4.08 9.32
C HIS A 67 -33.55 -3.12 8.85
N ILE A 68 -33.27 -2.34 7.81
CA ILE A 68 -34.25 -1.41 7.22
C ILE A 68 -35.46 -2.18 6.67
N SER A 69 -35.24 -3.31 5.99
CA SER A 69 -36.33 -4.13 5.46
C SER A 69 -37.24 -4.68 6.56
N ARG A 70 -36.67 -5.18 7.67
CA ARG A 70 -37.43 -5.66 8.82
C ARG A 70 -38.27 -4.54 9.43
N LYS A 71 -37.68 -3.36 9.65
CA LYS A 71 -38.39 -2.20 10.20
C LYS A 71 -39.57 -1.79 9.31
N ARG A 72 -39.40 -1.78 7.98
CA ARG A 72 -40.48 -1.46 7.04
C ARG A 72 -41.61 -2.48 7.07
N ARG A 73 -41.30 -3.78 7.20
CA ARG A 73 -42.33 -4.83 7.33
C ARG A 73 -43.13 -4.68 8.61
N ALA A 74 -42.46 -4.44 9.74
CA ALA A 74 -43.13 -4.23 11.02
C ALA A 74 -44.12 -3.04 10.96
N VAL A 75 -43.67 -1.90 10.43
CA VAL A 75 -44.52 -0.72 10.24
C VAL A 75 -45.69 -1.01 9.30
N SER A 76 -45.48 -1.79 8.24
CA SER A 76 -46.55 -2.17 7.32
C SER A 76 -47.60 -3.06 8.00
N GLN A 77 -47.18 -3.99 8.85
CA GLN A 77 -48.09 -4.86 9.60
C GLN A 77 -48.87 -4.07 10.65
N GLU A 78 -48.23 -3.15 11.36
CA GLU A 78 -48.92 -2.27 12.32
C GLU A 78 -49.99 -1.42 11.63
N LYS A 79 -49.69 -0.85 10.45
CA LYS A 79 -50.68 -0.10 9.67
C LYS A 79 -51.86 -0.96 9.22
N GLN A 80 -51.61 -2.20 8.80
CA GLN A 80 -52.67 -3.14 8.43
C GLN A 80 -53.56 -3.50 9.63
N GLN A 81 -52.97 -3.71 10.81
CA GLN A 81 -53.73 -3.99 12.03
C GLN A 81 -54.54 -2.78 12.51
N GLN A 82 -54.03 -1.56 12.34
CA GLN A 82 -54.79 -0.34 12.65
C GLN A 82 -55.98 -0.15 11.71
N GLN A 83 -55.83 -0.47 10.43
CA GLN A 83 -56.92 -0.39 9.45
C GLN A 83 -58.02 -1.44 9.67
N GLN A 84 -57.70 -2.60 10.26
CA GLN A 84 -58.69 -3.63 10.60
C GLN A 84 -59.44 -3.35 11.91
N LYS A 85 -58.95 -2.40 12.72
CA LYS A 85 -59.56 -2.01 14.01
C LYS A 85 -60.44 -0.75 13.90
N GLN A 86 -60.51 -0.12 12.73
CA GLN A 86 -61.48 0.93 12.38
C GLN A 86 -62.64 0.28 11.63
#